data_AF-A0A943KB55-F1
#
_entry.id   AF-A0A943KB55-F1
#
_cell.length_a   1.000
_cell.length_b   1.000
_cell.length_c   1.000
_cell.angle_alpha   90.00
_cell.angle_beta   90.00
_cell.angle_gamma   90.00
#
_symmetry.space_group_name_H-M   'P 1'
#
loop_
_entity.id
_entity.type
_entity.pdbx_description
1 polymer ?
#
loop_
_entity_poly.entity_id
_entity_poly.type
_entity_poly.pdbx_seq_one_letter_code
_entity_poly.pdbx_strand_id
1 'polypeptide(L)'
;MKAASEQVAATKTAEDDGKFFKKYKIKDIVFLAIMTACTLITGAVMPLLVNVPLFGIVQLGLGLQFSIFPVIGMMKVRKPGALFFQSIFIAVFLVFMFPPMSMIVLCGLVAEGIAMLIFHGYKSDWACVVAGTLYLPMTIPFLYFYYRFFYTVTEEGKTGLSIFLADSNPWVVAGISCAIVALCFVGSVIGMVVSRELKKAGVLKK
;
A
#
# COMPACT_ATOMS: atom_id res chain seq x y z
N MET A 1 10.45 -48.67 -10.73
CA MET A 1 11.13 -47.50 -10.13
C MET A 1 10.78 -46.17 -10.80
N LYS A 2 10.70 -46.07 -12.14
CA LYS A 2 10.37 -44.83 -12.89
C LYS A 2 8.92 -44.33 -12.70
N ALA A 3 7.95 -45.23 -12.58
CA ALA A 3 6.53 -44.88 -12.38
C ALA A 3 6.23 -44.33 -10.96
N ALA A 4 6.98 -44.76 -9.94
CA ALA A 4 6.82 -44.26 -8.58
C ALA A 4 7.38 -42.82 -8.42
N SER A 5 8.44 -42.47 -9.16
CA SER A 5 8.97 -41.11 -9.19
C SER A 5 8.06 -40.11 -9.90
N GLU A 6 7.32 -40.54 -10.94
CA GLU A 6 6.33 -39.68 -11.61
C GLU A 6 5.09 -39.44 -10.74
N GLN A 7 4.61 -40.44 -10.00
CA GLN A 7 3.51 -40.25 -9.05
C GLN A 7 3.93 -39.36 -7.86
N VAL A 8 5.14 -39.48 -7.33
CA VAL A 8 5.63 -38.59 -6.26
C VAL A 8 5.86 -37.15 -6.77
N ALA A 9 6.24 -36.97 -8.04
CA ALA A 9 6.36 -35.65 -8.66
C ALA A 9 4.98 -35.03 -8.96
N ALA A 10 4.02 -35.82 -9.45
CA ALA A 10 2.65 -35.37 -9.70
C ALA A 10 1.92 -35.01 -8.40
N THR A 11 2.06 -35.82 -7.34
CA THR A 11 1.44 -35.54 -6.03
C THR A 11 2.06 -34.33 -5.33
N LYS A 12 3.38 -34.11 -5.46
CA LYS A 12 4.03 -32.87 -4.96
C LYS A 12 3.59 -31.61 -5.71
N THR A 13 3.22 -31.74 -6.98
CA THR A 13 2.77 -30.60 -7.79
C THR A 13 1.31 -30.24 -7.45
N ALA A 14 0.48 -31.24 -7.12
CA ALA A 14 -0.92 -31.02 -6.71
C ALA A 14 -1.08 -30.44 -5.29
N GLU A 15 -0.18 -30.74 -4.35
CA GLU A 15 -0.27 -30.25 -2.96
C GLU A 15 0.26 -28.81 -2.74
N ASP A 16 1.05 -28.24 -3.64
CA ASP A 16 1.59 -26.87 -3.49
C ASP A 16 0.70 -25.79 -4.14
N ASP A 17 -0.24 -26.19 -5.01
CA ASP A 17 -1.17 -25.27 -5.67
C ASP A 17 -2.33 -24.79 -4.76
N GLY A 18 -2.51 -25.44 -3.60
CA GLY A 18 -3.54 -25.13 -2.60
C GLY A 18 -3.07 -24.31 -1.38
N LYS A 19 -1.77 -24.02 -1.22
CA LYS A 19 -1.31 -23.26 -0.04
C LYS A 19 -1.41 -21.76 -0.29
N PHE A 20 -2.43 -21.16 0.32
CA PHE A 20 -2.62 -19.70 0.39
C PHE A 20 -1.34 -18.97 0.87
N PHE A 21 -0.51 -19.64 1.68
CA PHE A 21 0.77 -19.13 2.18
C PHE A 21 1.98 -19.71 1.45
N LYS A 22 2.44 -19.05 0.38
CA LYS A 22 3.78 -19.28 -0.17
C LYS A 22 4.83 -18.67 0.77
N LYS A 23 5.77 -19.49 1.25
CA LYS A 23 6.87 -19.04 2.14
C LYS A 23 7.61 -17.84 1.52
N TYR A 24 7.76 -16.76 2.28
CA TYR A 24 8.58 -15.61 1.88
C TYR A 24 10.06 -16.03 1.82
N LYS A 25 10.74 -15.68 0.74
CA LYS A 25 12.21 -15.81 0.67
C LYS A 25 12.82 -14.49 1.12
N ILE A 26 14.05 -14.54 1.64
CA ILE A 26 14.79 -13.35 2.08
C ILE A 26 14.81 -12.29 0.96
N LYS A 27 15.08 -12.71 -0.29
CA LYS A 27 15.08 -11.82 -1.46
C LYS A 27 13.75 -11.09 -1.70
N ASP A 28 12.62 -11.67 -1.32
CA ASP A 28 11.31 -11.04 -1.46
C ASP A 28 11.13 -9.93 -0.43
N ILE A 29 11.49 -10.22 0.82
CA ILE A 29 11.43 -9.26 1.93
C ILE A 29 12.37 -8.08 1.66
N VAL A 30 13.60 -8.37 1.24
CA VAL A 30 14.57 -7.34 0.87
C VAL A 30 14.06 -6.49 -0.29
N PHE A 31 13.42 -7.10 -1.31
CA PHE A 31 12.85 -6.32 -2.40
C PHE A 31 11.71 -5.40 -1.93
N LEU A 32 10.79 -5.90 -1.10
CA LEU A 32 9.72 -5.07 -0.54
C LEU A 32 10.30 -3.91 0.30
N ALA A 33 11.33 -4.17 1.09
CA ALA A 33 12.04 -3.15 1.87
C ALA A 33 12.66 -2.06 0.99
N ILE A 34 13.29 -2.43 -0.13
CA ILE A 34 13.84 -1.47 -1.11
C ILE A 34 12.72 -0.63 -1.70
N MET A 35 11.61 -1.25 -2.13
CA MET A 35 10.48 -0.51 -2.70
C MET A 35 9.84 0.45 -1.68
N THR A 36 9.77 0.05 -0.41
CA THR A 36 9.31 0.96 0.66
C THR A 36 10.28 2.10 0.91
N ALA A 37 11.59 1.84 0.86
CA ALA A 37 12.59 2.91 0.99
C ALA A 37 12.46 3.92 -0.16
N CYS A 38 12.27 3.46 -1.40
CA CYS A 38 11.99 4.35 -2.54
C CYS A 38 10.72 5.18 -2.32
N THR A 39 9.68 4.58 -1.75
CA THR A 39 8.41 5.27 -1.42
C THR A 39 8.64 6.37 -0.37
N LEU A 40 9.46 6.10 0.65
CA LEU A 40 9.75 7.05 1.72
C LEU A 40 10.65 8.20 1.25
N ILE A 41 11.71 7.91 0.50
CA ILE A 41 12.65 8.93 0.00
C ILE A 41 11.95 9.88 -0.97
N THR A 42 11.10 9.36 -1.86
CA THR A 42 10.30 10.21 -2.75
C THR A 42 9.29 11.07 -1.99
N GLY A 43 8.83 10.58 -0.83
CA GLY A 43 7.99 11.33 0.12
C GLY A 43 8.66 12.52 0.80
N ALA A 44 9.94 12.79 0.55
CA ALA A 44 10.63 13.98 1.05
C ALA A 44 10.01 15.32 0.57
N VAL A 45 9.02 15.29 -0.33
CA VAL A 45 8.20 16.45 -0.70
C VAL A 45 7.23 16.90 0.41
N MET A 46 6.97 16.07 1.43
CA MET A 46 6.01 16.38 2.51
C MET A 46 6.27 17.74 3.21
N PRO A 47 7.50 18.12 3.60
CA PRO A 47 7.76 19.40 4.29
C PRO A 47 7.38 20.64 3.47
N LEU A 48 7.29 20.51 2.14
CA LEU A 48 6.84 21.61 1.27
C LEU A 48 5.31 21.74 1.27
N LEU A 49 4.60 20.61 1.42
CA LEU A 49 3.13 20.55 1.33
C LEU A 49 2.43 20.87 2.65
N VAL A 50 3.08 20.61 3.80
CA VAL A 50 2.50 20.88 5.14
C VAL A 50 2.29 22.37 5.44
N ASN A 51 2.96 23.26 4.70
CA ASN A 51 2.79 24.71 4.86
C ASN A 51 1.47 25.23 4.26
N VAL A 52 0.75 24.39 3.48
CA VAL A 52 -0.53 24.73 2.90
C VAL A 52 -1.62 24.03 3.71
N PRO A 53 -2.46 24.75 4.47
CA PRO A 53 -3.52 24.16 5.31
C PRO A 53 -4.74 23.76 4.48
N LEU A 54 -4.53 22.94 3.44
CA LEU A 54 -5.57 22.36 2.61
C LEU A 54 -5.73 20.88 2.95
N PHE A 55 -6.97 20.47 3.18
CA PHE A 55 -7.31 19.06 3.37
C PHE A 55 -6.75 18.21 2.21
N GLY A 56 -6.10 17.10 2.53
CA GLY A 56 -5.65 16.11 1.55
C GLY A 56 -4.48 16.55 0.64
N ILE A 57 -3.89 17.73 0.83
CA ILE A 57 -2.78 18.21 -0.03
C ILE A 57 -1.56 17.28 0.05
N VAL A 58 -1.25 16.79 1.24
CA VAL A 58 -0.16 15.83 1.47
C VAL A 58 -0.49 14.51 0.76
N GLN A 59 -1.74 14.04 0.80
CA GLN A 59 -2.14 12.83 0.09
C GLN A 59 -2.14 13.00 -1.43
N LEU A 60 -2.43 14.19 -1.95
CA LEU A 60 -2.30 14.48 -3.38
C LEU A 60 -0.85 14.42 -3.84
N GLY A 61 0.07 15.03 -3.10
CA GLY A 61 1.50 14.98 -3.43
C GLY A 61 2.11 13.58 -3.30
N LEU A 62 1.57 12.75 -2.40
CA LEU A 62 2.06 11.41 -2.14
C LEU A 62 1.31 10.31 -2.92
N GLY A 63 0.16 10.61 -3.51
CA GLY A 63 -0.72 9.60 -4.13
C GLY A 63 -0.05 8.78 -5.21
N LEU A 64 0.75 9.42 -6.07
CA LEU A 64 1.45 8.71 -7.13
C LEU A 64 2.53 7.79 -6.55
N GLN A 65 3.40 8.29 -5.69
CA GLN A 65 4.52 7.50 -5.14
C GLN A 65 4.06 6.34 -4.25
N PHE A 66 3.06 6.56 -3.39
CA PHE A 66 2.48 5.53 -2.52
C PHE A 66 1.63 4.51 -3.29
N SER A 67 1.38 4.74 -4.58
CA SER A 67 0.72 3.79 -5.46
C SER A 67 1.72 3.07 -6.37
N ILE A 68 2.63 3.79 -7.02
CA ILE A 68 3.57 3.23 -8.01
C ILE A 68 4.51 2.20 -7.38
N PHE A 69 5.23 2.58 -6.31
CA PHE A 69 6.27 1.73 -5.74
C PHE A 69 5.70 0.52 -4.98
N PRO A 70 4.62 0.65 -4.18
CA PRO A 70 3.96 -0.51 -3.60
C PRO A 70 3.42 -1.48 -4.65
N VAL A 71 2.82 -0.98 -5.73
CA VAL A 71 2.36 -1.86 -6.82
C VAL A 71 3.53 -2.62 -7.45
N ILE A 72 4.68 -1.97 -7.69
CA ILE A 72 5.87 -2.66 -8.20
C ILE A 72 6.35 -3.75 -7.21
N GLY A 73 6.35 -3.46 -5.91
CA GLY A 73 6.63 -4.42 -4.84
C GLY A 73 5.75 -5.67 -4.93
N MET A 74 4.44 -5.48 -4.91
CA MET A 74 3.44 -6.54 -5.00
C MET A 74 3.51 -7.31 -6.32
N MET A 75 3.78 -6.62 -7.43
CA MET A 75 3.87 -7.21 -8.76
C MET A 75 5.08 -8.13 -8.93
N LYS A 76 6.19 -7.89 -8.21
CA LYS A 76 7.36 -8.79 -8.17
C LYS A 76 7.14 -9.96 -7.23
N VAL A 77 6.77 -9.70 -5.98
CA VAL A 77 6.69 -10.75 -4.94
C VAL A 77 5.51 -11.68 -5.18
N ARG A 78 4.33 -11.14 -5.56
CA ARG A 78 3.12 -11.90 -5.88
C ARG A 78 2.72 -12.90 -4.78
N LYS A 79 2.86 -12.50 -3.51
CA LYS A 79 2.48 -13.30 -2.32
C LYS A 79 1.54 -12.49 -1.45
N PRO A 80 0.51 -13.12 -0.86
CA PRO A 80 -0.36 -12.44 0.09
C PRO A 80 0.46 -11.96 1.30
N GLY A 81 0.05 -10.82 1.83
CA GLY A 81 0.75 -10.06 2.87
C GLY A 81 1.81 -9.10 2.36
N ALA A 82 2.04 -8.99 1.04
CA ALA A 82 3.10 -8.15 0.51
C ALA A 82 2.84 -6.67 0.82
N LEU A 83 1.61 -6.19 0.67
CA LEU A 83 1.26 -4.81 0.99
C LEU A 83 1.33 -4.58 2.50
N PHE A 84 0.89 -5.56 3.29
CA PHE A 84 0.97 -5.50 4.74
C PHE A 84 2.43 -5.39 5.23
N PHE A 85 3.35 -6.20 4.71
CA PHE A 85 4.78 -6.09 5.03
C PHE A 85 5.36 -4.73 4.63
N GLN A 86 4.98 -4.23 3.44
CA GLN A 86 5.39 -2.89 3.02
C GLN A 86 4.87 -1.82 4.00
N SER A 87 3.63 -1.93 4.44
CA SER A 87 3.03 -0.99 5.39
C SER A 87 3.71 -1.02 6.76
N ILE A 88 4.16 -2.17 7.23
CA ILE A 88 4.95 -2.28 8.47
C ILE A 88 6.28 -1.55 8.32
N PHE A 89 7.02 -1.77 7.23
CA PHE A 89 8.30 -1.08 7.02
C PHE A 89 8.11 0.44 6.98
N ILE A 90 7.09 0.91 6.27
CA ILE A 90 6.75 2.35 6.24
C ILE A 90 6.41 2.84 7.65
N ALA A 91 5.54 2.14 8.38
CA ALA A 91 5.08 2.56 9.69
C ALA A 91 6.19 2.63 10.74
N VAL A 92 7.17 1.73 10.72
CA VAL A 92 8.32 1.80 11.65
C VAL A 92 9.05 3.14 11.51
N PHE A 93 9.24 3.65 10.29
CA PHE A 93 9.82 4.98 10.09
C PHE A 93 8.84 6.11 10.43
N LEU A 94 7.57 5.98 10.05
CA LEU A 94 6.57 7.03 10.25
C LEU A 94 6.20 7.21 11.72
N VAL A 95 6.26 6.17 12.57
CA VAL A 95 5.98 6.27 14.02
C VAL A 95 6.91 7.28 14.70
N PHE A 96 8.21 7.27 14.36
CA PHE A 96 9.18 8.18 14.97
C PHE A 96 9.03 9.62 14.48
N MET A 97 8.50 9.82 13.28
CA MET A 97 8.34 11.16 12.68
C MET A 97 6.97 11.77 12.99
N PHE A 98 5.90 10.97 12.89
CA PHE A 98 4.51 11.39 13.03
C PHE A 98 3.62 10.20 13.46
N PRO A 99 3.42 10.01 14.77
CA PRO A 99 2.72 8.85 15.33
C PRO A 99 1.34 8.52 14.71
N PRO A 100 0.49 9.49 14.34
CA PRO A 100 -0.82 9.20 13.73
C PRO A 100 -0.71 8.43 12.40
N MET A 101 0.38 8.59 11.65
CA MET A 101 0.58 7.89 10.37
C MET A 101 0.91 6.40 10.53
N SER A 102 1.17 5.93 11.75
CA SER A 102 1.30 4.49 12.05
C SER A 102 0.04 3.69 11.69
N MET A 103 -1.12 4.35 11.61
CA MET A 103 -2.38 3.78 11.12
C MET A 103 -2.31 3.28 9.66
N ILE A 104 -1.23 3.60 8.93
CA ILE A 104 -0.99 3.05 7.60
C ILE A 104 -0.84 1.52 7.60
N VAL A 105 -0.47 0.91 8.73
CA VAL A 105 -0.49 -0.56 8.90
C VAL A 105 -1.92 -1.10 8.80
N LEU A 106 -2.89 -0.42 9.41
CA LEU A 106 -4.30 -0.79 9.31
C LEU A 106 -4.82 -0.58 7.88
N CYS A 107 -4.39 0.49 7.21
CA CYS A 107 -4.71 0.71 5.80
C CYS A 107 -4.16 -0.42 4.92
N GLY A 108 -2.92 -0.84 5.16
CA GLY A 108 -2.28 -1.98 4.49
C GLY A 108 -3.02 -3.28 4.76
N LEU A 109 -3.44 -3.52 6.01
CA LEU A 109 -4.20 -4.70 6.41
C LEU A 109 -5.58 -4.76 5.72
N VAL A 110 -6.31 -3.63 5.68
CA VAL A 110 -7.61 -3.55 5.01
C VAL A 110 -7.46 -3.71 3.50
N ALA A 111 -6.52 -3.01 2.87
CA ALA A 111 -6.28 -3.11 1.44
C ALA A 111 -5.83 -4.53 1.02
N GLU A 112 -4.97 -5.15 1.82
CA GLU A 112 -4.57 -6.55 1.65
C GLU A 112 -5.77 -7.50 1.85
N GLY A 113 -6.59 -7.28 2.89
CA GLY A 113 -7.81 -8.04 3.14
C GLY A 113 -8.77 -7.98 1.95
N ILE A 114 -9.01 -6.79 1.39
CA ILE A 114 -9.83 -6.60 0.20
C ILE A 114 -9.22 -7.33 -1.01
N ALA A 115 -7.90 -7.21 -1.21
CA ALA A 115 -7.21 -7.90 -2.30
C ALA A 115 -7.27 -9.43 -2.17
N MET A 116 -7.17 -9.94 -0.95
CA MET A 116 -7.30 -11.38 -0.66
C MET A 116 -8.73 -11.88 -0.82
N LEU A 117 -9.74 -11.14 -0.36
CA LEU A 117 -11.15 -11.53 -0.46
C LEU A 117 -11.66 -11.51 -1.90
N ILE A 118 -11.31 -10.49 -2.70
CA ILE A 118 -11.83 -10.33 -4.06
C ILE A 118 -11.02 -11.15 -5.07
N PHE A 119 -9.69 -11.16 -4.95
CA PHE A 119 -8.80 -11.72 -5.98
C PHE A 119 -8.07 -12.99 -5.55
N HIS A 120 -8.36 -13.52 -4.36
CA HIS A 120 -7.64 -14.66 -3.77
C HIS A 120 -6.11 -14.42 -3.75
N GLY A 121 -5.71 -13.18 -3.43
CA GLY A 121 -4.33 -12.72 -3.35
C GLY A 121 -3.81 -12.05 -4.63
N TYR A 122 -2.51 -11.82 -4.71
CA TYR A 122 -1.88 -11.07 -5.82
C TYR A 122 -1.63 -11.88 -7.10
N LYS A 123 -2.40 -12.95 -7.36
CA LYS A 123 -2.27 -13.73 -8.60
C LYS A 123 -2.60 -12.86 -9.83
N SER A 124 -3.60 -11.98 -9.70
CA SER A 124 -3.98 -11.02 -10.74
C SER A 124 -3.17 -9.72 -10.65
N ASP A 125 -2.83 -9.15 -11.81
CA ASP A 125 -2.21 -7.82 -11.90
C ASP A 125 -3.16 -6.73 -11.36
N TRP A 126 -4.45 -6.90 -11.60
CA TRP A 126 -5.49 -6.00 -11.11
C TRP A 126 -5.61 -6.02 -9.58
N ALA A 127 -5.31 -7.14 -8.93
CA ALA A 127 -5.28 -7.20 -7.47
C ALA A 127 -4.21 -6.26 -6.89
N CYS A 128 -3.06 -6.16 -7.56
CA CYS A 128 -2.01 -5.23 -7.16
C CYS A 128 -2.48 -3.79 -7.33
N VAL A 129 -3.15 -3.47 -8.45
CA VAL A 129 -3.65 -2.10 -8.71
C VAL A 129 -4.76 -1.69 -7.76
N VAL A 130 -5.71 -2.58 -7.48
CA VAL A 130 -6.79 -2.29 -6.51
C VAL A 130 -6.21 -2.07 -5.12
N ALA A 131 -5.27 -2.92 -4.69
CA ALA A 131 -4.62 -2.78 -3.39
C ALA A 131 -3.80 -1.49 -3.28
N GLY A 132 -3.01 -1.16 -4.31
CA GLY A 132 -2.23 0.09 -4.38
C GLY A 132 -3.12 1.34 -4.42
N THR A 133 -4.23 1.27 -5.16
CA THR A 133 -5.19 2.37 -5.26
C THR A 133 -5.89 2.61 -3.94
N LEU A 134 -6.22 1.56 -3.18
CA LEU A 134 -6.92 1.67 -1.90
C LEU A 134 -6.00 2.04 -0.74
N TYR A 135 -4.71 1.72 -0.83
CA TYR A 135 -3.77 1.84 0.27
C TYR A 135 -3.67 3.26 0.83
N LEU A 136 -3.48 4.26 -0.04
CA LEU A 136 -3.37 5.65 0.41
C LEU A 136 -4.73 6.31 0.70
N PRO A 137 -5.78 6.21 -0.13
CA PRO A 137 -7.07 6.82 0.17
C PRO A 137 -7.69 6.31 1.48
N MET A 138 -7.42 5.06 1.86
CA MET A 138 -7.84 4.53 3.17
C MET A 138 -7.20 5.27 4.35
N THR A 139 -6.07 5.95 4.15
CA THR A 139 -5.50 6.77 5.23
C THR A 139 -6.45 7.89 5.65
N ILE A 140 -7.29 8.42 4.75
CA ILE A 140 -8.24 9.51 5.05
C ILE A 140 -9.27 9.10 6.13
N PRO A 141 -10.08 8.04 5.96
CA PRO A 141 -11.04 7.62 6.99
C PRO A 141 -10.36 7.14 8.28
N PHE A 142 -9.20 6.50 8.19
CA PHE A 142 -8.45 6.07 9.37
C PHE A 142 -7.86 7.25 10.17
N LEU A 143 -7.32 8.27 9.50
CA LEU A 143 -6.86 9.50 10.17
C LEU A 143 -8.03 10.26 10.78
N TYR A 144 -9.16 10.37 10.07
CA TYR A 144 -10.37 10.98 10.61
C TYR A 144 -10.81 10.29 11.91
N PHE A 145 -10.87 8.96 11.90
CA PHE A 145 -11.24 8.18 13.08
C PHE A 145 -10.22 8.34 14.22
N TYR A 146 -8.92 8.31 13.90
CA TYR A 146 -7.85 8.52 14.87
C TYR A 146 -7.97 9.89 15.53
N TYR A 147 -8.07 10.97 14.75
CA TYR A 147 -8.21 12.31 15.30
C TYR A 147 -9.51 12.47 16.07
N ARG A 148 -10.61 11.87 15.63
CA ARG A 148 -11.89 11.91 16.36
C ARG A 148 -11.82 11.19 17.71
N PHE A 149 -11.08 10.08 17.78
CA PHE A 149 -10.89 9.32 19.02
C PHE A 149 -9.98 10.07 20.00
N PHE A 150 -8.88 10.66 19.51
CA PHE A 150 -7.96 11.43 20.35
C PHE A 150 -8.42 12.88 20.61
N TYR A 151 -9.42 13.37 19.87
CA TYR A 151 -10.03 14.70 20.08
C TYR A 151 -10.55 14.89 21.51
N THR A 152 -11.08 13.82 22.12
CA THR A 152 -11.63 13.86 23.48
C THR A 152 -10.56 13.75 24.56
N VAL A 153 -9.32 13.39 24.20
CA VAL A 153 -8.26 13.02 25.15
C VAL A 153 -7.05 13.97 25.08
N THR A 154 -6.80 14.65 23.95
CA THR A 154 -5.55 15.40 23.74
C THR A 154 -5.76 16.68 22.91
N GLU A 155 -5.11 17.78 23.30
CA GLU A 155 -5.09 19.06 22.56
C GLU A 155 -4.54 18.90 21.12
N GLU A 156 -3.59 17.97 20.91
CA GLU A 156 -3.10 17.57 19.58
C GLU A 156 -4.20 16.97 18.69
N GLY A 157 -5.18 16.26 19.29
CA GLY A 157 -6.33 15.73 18.57
C GLY A 157 -7.28 16.84 18.10
N LYS A 158 -7.43 17.92 18.89
CA LYS A 158 -8.22 19.11 18.53
C LYS A 158 -7.57 19.89 17.39
N THR A 159 -6.27 20.14 17.48
CA THR A 159 -5.49 20.83 16.44
C THR A 159 -5.34 19.98 15.18
N GLY A 160 -5.14 18.68 15.31
CA GLY A 160 -5.06 17.75 14.18
C GLY A 160 -6.39 17.64 13.43
N LEU A 161 -7.51 17.54 14.14
CA LEU A 161 -8.84 17.51 13.52
C LEU A 161 -9.21 18.86 12.90
N SER A 162 -8.85 19.99 13.52
CA SER A 162 -9.13 21.31 12.96
C SER A 162 -8.26 21.64 11.76
N ILE A 163 -7.02 21.13 11.66
CA ILE A 163 -6.19 21.24 10.44
C ILE A 163 -6.68 20.25 9.36
N PHE A 164 -7.11 19.06 9.76
CA PHE A 164 -7.58 18.04 8.84
C PHE A 164 -8.96 18.38 8.24
N LEU A 165 -9.87 18.96 9.01
CA LEU A 165 -11.20 19.36 8.53
C LEU A 165 -11.32 20.88 8.24
N ALA A 166 -10.26 21.65 8.51
CA ALA A 166 -10.16 23.12 8.47
C ALA A 166 -11.23 23.79 7.60
N ASP A 167 -12.37 24.16 8.20
CA ASP A 167 -13.54 24.80 7.59
C ASP A 167 -13.92 24.29 6.18
N SER A 168 -13.57 23.04 5.88
CA SER A 168 -13.57 22.50 4.54
C SER A 168 -15.00 22.09 4.24
N ASN A 169 -15.62 22.84 3.32
CA ASN A 169 -16.95 22.51 2.83
C ASN A 169 -17.00 21.01 2.44
N PRO A 170 -18.01 20.24 2.89
CA PRO A 170 -18.13 18.82 2.58
C PRO A 170 -17.93 18.47 1.11
N TRP A 171 -18.32 19.38 0.19
CA TRP A 171 -18.10 19.22 -1.24
C TRP A 171 -16.62 19.27 -1.66
N VAL A 172 -15.80 20.09 -0.99
CA VAL A 172 -14.35 20.17 -1.22
C VAL A 172 -13.65 18.92 -0.69
N VAL A 173 -14.04 18.45 0.49
CA VAL A 173 -13.53 17.19 1.06
C VAL A 173 -13.84 16.01 0.15
N ALA A 174 -15.07 15.93 -0.37
CA ALA A 174 -15.47 14.91 -1.33
C ALA A 174 -14.67 15.03 -2.63
N GLY A 175 -14.54 16.23 -3.19
CA GLY A 175 -13.79 16.49 -4.41
C GLY A 175 -12.32 16.11 -4.31
N ILE A 176 -11.64 16.50 -3.23
CA ILE A 176 -10.23 16.17 -3.00
C ILE A 176 -10.06 14.67 -2.76
N SER A 177 -10.95 14.03 -1.99
CA SER A 177 -10.91 12.58 -1.78
C SER A 177 -11.06 11.81 -3.10
N CYS A 178 -11.98 12.23 -3.97
CA CYS A 178 -12.13 11.68 -5.32
C CYS A 178 -10.86 11.89 -6.17
N ALA A 179 -10.25 13.07 -6.11
CA ALA A 179 -9.00 13.35 -6.80
C ALA A 179 -7.85 12.47 -6.30
N ILE A 180 -7.72 12.26 -4.99
CA ILE A 180 -6.72 11.37 -4.40
C ILE A 180 -6.91 9.94 -4.90
N VAL A 181 -8.16 9.43 -4.90
CA VAL A 181 -8.45 8.08 -5.42
C VAL A 181 -8.09 7.97 -6.90
N ALA A 182 -8.47 8.94 -7.73
CA ALA A 182 -8.15 8.95 -9.15
C ALA A 182 -6.63 8.97 -9.39
N LEU A 183 -5.90 9.80 -8.63
CA LEU A 183 -4.46 9.92 -8.73
C LEU A 183 -3.74 8.65 -8.24
N CYS A 184 -4.24 8.01 -7.19
CA CYS A 184 -3.73 6.70 -6.73
C CYS A 184 -4.01 5.59 -7.75
N PHE A 185 -5.15 5.65 -8.44
CA PHE A 185 -5.48 4.72 -9.51
C PHE A 185 -4.51 4.88 -10.69
N VAL A 186 -4.27 6.11 -11.14
CA VAL A 186 -3.29 6.40 -12.20
C VAL A 186 -1.89 5.92 -11.79
N GLY A 187 -1.45 6.25 -10.57
CA GLY A 187 -0.16 5.78 -10.04
C GLY A 187 -0.06 4.26 -9.99
N SER A 188 -1.13 3.58 -9.59
CA SER A 188 -1.18 2.12 -9.56
C SER A 188 -1.09 1.51 -10.96
N VAL A 189 -1.81 2.06 -11.93
CA VAL A 189 -1.74 1.61 -13.34
C VAL A 189 -0.33 1.82 -13.91
N ILE A 190 0.29 2.98 -13.66
CA ILE A 190 1.68 3.24 -14.06
C ILE A 190 2.62 2.22 -13.42
N GLY A 191 2.49 1.97 -12.11
CA GLY A 191 3.26 0.94 -11.41
C GLY A 191 3.09 -0.45 -12.02
N MET A 192 1.89 -0.80 -12.47
CA MET A 192 1.62 -2.05 -13.18
C MET A 192 2.36 -2.11 -14.52
N VAL A 193 2.27 -1.06 -15.33
CA VAL A 193 2.93 -0.97 -16.66
C VAL A 193 4.44 -1.06 -16.49
N VAL A 194 5.03 -0.26 -15.59
CA VAL A 194 6.47 -0.30 -15.29
C VAL A 194 6.88 -1.70 -14.85
N SER A 195 6.11 -2.34 -13.97
CA SER A 195 6.40 -3.73 -13.53
C SER A 195 6.37 -4.74 -14.67
N ARG A 196 5.48 -4.56 -15.66
CA ARG A 196 5.41 -5.44 -16.83
C ARG A 196 6.63 -5.26 -17.72
N GLU A 197 7.06 -4.02 -17.95
CA GLU A 197 8.26 -3.74 -18.73
C GLU A 197 9.53 -4.26 -18.04
N LEU A 198 9.65 -4.06 -16.73
CA LEU A 198 10.78 -4.60 -15.96
C LEU A 198 10.80 -6.13 -15.90
N LYS A 199 9.64 -6.79 -16.02
CA LYS A 199 9.55 -8.26 -16.19
C LYS A 199 10.02 -8.69 -17.57
N LYS A 200 9.60 -8.00 -18.64
CA LYS A 200 10.05 -8.28 -20.01
C LYS A 200 11.56 -8.12 -20.17
N ALA A 201 12.14 -7.10 -19.55
CA ALA A 201 13.58 -6.86 -19.53
C ALA A 201 14.38 -7.89 -18.69
N GLY A 202 13.70 -8.82 -18.00
CA GLY A 202 14.36 -9.86 -17.19
C GLY A 202 14.91 -9.37 -15.84
N VAL A 203 14.71 -8.10 -15.48
CA VAL A 203 15.18 -7.50 -14.21
C VAL A 203 14.33 -7.97 -13.03
N LEU A 204 13.04 -8.25 -13.25
CA LEU A 204 12.13 -8.80 -12.24
C LEU A 204 11.98 -10.33 -12.31
N LYS A 205 13.05 -11.07 -12.64
CA LYS A 205 13.03 -12.54 -12.57
C LYS A 205 12.75 -13.00 -11.12
N LYS A 206 11.88 -14.01 -11.01
CA LYS A 206 11.36 -14.57 -9.74
C LYS A 206 12.38 -15.37 -8.95
#